data_AF-A0A2E1MHD5-F1
#
_entry.id   AF-A0A2E1MHD5-F1
#
_cell.length_a   1.000
_cell.length_b   1.000
_cell.length_c   1.000
_cell.angle_alpha   90.00
_cell.angle_beta   90.00
_cell.angle_gamma   90.00
#
_symmetry.space_group_name_H-M   'P 1'
#
loop_
_entity.id
_entity.type
_entity.pdbx_description
1 polymer ?
#
loop_
_entity_poly.entity_id
_entity_poly.type
_entity_poly.pdbx_seq_one_letter_code
_entity_poly.pdbx_strand_id
1 'polypeptide(L)'
;MKNYQGSKWTSLNRIRGWRHFEVKNINKKKSELELFAVCDNKITLSVKLDEIKNKNKWLSGWVKLNDMNLVIATHNKDKCKEILFELKFFKVNIKTLDQFPSIGEIEENGLTLKENALIKVREVYKQTGLPCIGDDTGLEVDALNGAPGVFSARYAGNNCTYLDNVNKMLSDLKNIPHQDRKAQFRTVIAYKDSNMELTCEGIVKGYIMKEIKGLGGFGYDPLFYVTKYKKTFAEMNMYEKNKISHRGIAIKSMVQLLIKNEIILNKNIKTRGELA
;
A
#
# COMPACT_ATOMS: atom_id res chain seq x y z
N MET A 1 2.25 18.72 9.27
CA MET A 1 3.38 19.00 10.20
C MET A 1 3.26 18.15 11.44
N LYS A 2 4.16 17.18 11.59
CA LYS A 2 4.02 15.97 12.40
C LYS A 2 4.74 16.03 13.76
N ASN A 3 4.40 15.04 14.57
CA ASN A 3 4.58 14.83 16.00
C ASN A 3 6.03 14.50 16.45
N TYR A 4 6.45 14.99 17.63
CA TYR A 4 7.79 14.74 18.22
C TYR A 4 7.70 14.49 19.76
N GLN A 5 8.63 13.74 20.42
CA GLN A 5 8.86 13.72 21.90
C GLN A 5 10.37 13.65 22.30
N GLY A 6 10.79 14.19 23.45
CA GLY A 6 12.20 14.21 23.93
C GLY A 6 12.42 14.80 25.32
N SER A 7 13.65 15.24 25.63
CA SER A 7 14.29 15.06 26.95
C SER A 7 13.71 15.86 28.13
N LYS A 8 13.85 15.26 29.33
CA LYS A 8 13.37 15.64 30.67
C LYS A 8 13.53 17.12 31.09
N TRP A 9 14.41 17.89 30.43
CA TRP A 9 14.62 19.33 30.69
C TRP A 9 13.52 20.24 30.12
N THR A 10 12.67 19.73 29.21
CA THR A 10 11.66 20.53 28.48
C THR A 10 10.25 20.52 29.10
N SER A 11 10.05 19.85 30.24
CA SER A 11 8.73 19.72 30.87
C SER A 11 8.19 21.00 31.51
N LEU A 12 9.03 22.04 31.67
CA LEU A 12 8.67 23.23 32.45
C LEU A 12 8.28 24.46 31.61
N ASN A 13 8.58 24.53 30.32
CA ASN A 13 8.20 25.69 29.48
C ASN A 13 7.91 25.30 28.02
N ARG A 14 6.80 25.80 27.46
CA ARG A 14 6.46 25.68 26.02
C ARG A 14 7.41 26.59 25.20
N ILE A 15 8.37 26.01 24.51
CA ILE A 15 9.29 26.77 23.65
C ILE A 15 8.98 26.51 22.15
N ARG A 16 8.97 27.58 21.33
CA ARG A 16 8.85 27.54 19.86
C ARG A 16 10.25 27.64 19.21
N GLY A 17 10.48 26.89 18.13
CA GLY A 17 11.64 27.05 17.22
C GLY A 17 12.77 26.00 17.36
N TRP A 18 13.79 26.13 16.50
CA TRP A 18 15.02 25.31 16.36
C TRP A 18 15.87 25.11 17.61
N ARG A 19 15.45 25.64 18.75
CA ARG A 19 16.22 25.73 20.00
C ARG A 19 16.52 24.37 20.66
N HIS A 20 16.14 23.27 20.02
CA HIS A 20 16.46 21.89 20.40
C HIS A 20 17.52 21.26 19.49
N PHE A 21 18.02 22.04 18.53
CA PHE A 21 19.04 21.65 17.58
C PHE A 21 20.21 22.62 17.67
N GLU A 22 21.42 22.07 17.65
CA GLU A 22 22.66 22.82 17.53
C GLU A 22 23.17 22.76 16.10
N VAL A 23 23.88 23.81 15.68
CA VAL A 23 24.47 23.85 14.34
C VAL A 23 25.64 22.88 14.29
N LYS A 24 25.51 21.85 13.45
CA LYS A 24 26.59 20.92 13.14
C LYS A 24 27.54 21.52 12.12
N ASN A 25 26.98 22.11 11.06
CA ASN A 25 27.73 22.67 9.95
C ASN A 25 26.93 23.74 9.21
N ILE A 26 27.63 24.71 8.60
CA ILE A 26 27.03 25.75 7.76
C ILE A 26 27.56 25.61 6.34
N ASN A 27 26.71 25.20 5.42
CA ASN A 27 27.04 25.17 3.99
C ASN A 27 26.68 26.51 3.34
N LYS A 28 27.62 27.46 3.39
CA LYS A 28 27.45 28.80 2.80
C LYS A 28 27.23 28.79 1.29
N LYS A 29 27.75 27.79 0.56
CA LYS A 29 27.56 27.68 -0.90
C LYS A 29 26.12 27.28 -1.27
N LYS A 30 25.46 26.50 -0.42
CA LYS A 30 24.08 26.03 -0.63
C LYS A 30 23.04 26.82 0.17
N SER A 31 23.47 27.81 0.96
CA SER A 31 22.63 28.50 1.94
C SER A 31 21.89 27.53 2.87
N GLU A 32 22.59 26.49 3.34
CA GLU A 32 22.01 25.42 4.16
C GLU A 32 22.74 25.28 5.50
N LEU A 33 22.00 24.86 6.51
CA LEU A 33 22.47 24.50 7.84
C LEU A 33 22.23 23.03 8.07
N GLU A 34 23.29 22.32 8.46
CA GLU A 34 23.17 21.01 9.06
C GLU A 34 23.08 21.21 10.57
N LEU A 35 22.01 20.70 11.16
CA LEU A 35 21.76 20.78 12.58
C LEU A 35 21.74 19.37 13.17
N PHE A 36 22.07 19.25 14.45
CA PHE A 36 21.89 18.00 15.20
C PHE A 36 21.01 18.25 16.42
N ALA A 37 20.18 17.28 16.79
CA ALA A 37 19.35 17.41 17.98
C ALA A 37 20.24 17.38 19.23
N VAL A 38 20.13 18.37 20.11
CA VAL A 38 20.92 18.45 21.36
C VAL A 38 20.68 17.22 22.24
N CYS A 39 19.48 16.65 22.16
CA CYS A 39 19.16 15.44 22.89
C CYS A 39 19.76 14.17 22.22
N ASP A 40 19.97 14.13 20.89
CA ASP A 40 20.50 13.00 20.11
C ASP A 40 21.38 13.47 18.95
N ASN A 41 22.70 13.41 19.11
CA ASN A 41 23.63 13.88 18.09
C ASN A 41 23.65 13.03 16.80
N LYS A 42 22.97 11.86 16.79
CA LYS A 42 22.77 11.04 15.59
C LYS A 42 21.63 11.56 14.71
N ILE A 43 20.69 12.32 15.27
CA ILE A 43 19.61 12.93 14.51
C ILE A 43 20.13 14.23 13.91
N THR A 44 20.32 14.23 12.59
CA THR A 44 20.68 15.43 11.85
C THR A 44 19.55 15.89 10.92
N LEU A 45 19.47 17.19 10.70
CA LEU A 45 18.52 17.82 9.80
C LEU A 45 19.28 18.84 8.96
N SER A 46 19.05 18.85 7.64
CA SER A 46 19.55 19.91 6.77
C SER A 46 18.41 20.84 6.40
N VAL A 47 18.58 22.14 6.62
CA VAL A 47 17.56 23.13 6.24
C VAL A 47 18.18 24.40 5.70
N LYS A 48 17.44 25.10 4.83
CA LYS A 48 17.86 26.37 4.28
C LYS A 48 17.87 27.49 5.33
N LEU A 49 18.83 28.40 5.18
CA LEU A 49 19.06 29.54 6.09
C LEU A 49 17.86 30.48 6.20
N ASP A 50 17.13 30.70 5.12
CA ASP A 50 15.93 31.55 5.04
C ASP A 50 14.73 30.95 5.77
N GLU A 51 14.67 29.62 5.86
CA GLU A 51 13.59 28.91 6.55
C GLU A 51 13.77 28.89 8.08
N ILE A 52 14.96 29.26 8.59
CA ILE A 52 15.27 29.33 10.02
C ILE A 52 14.36 30.28 10.79
N LYS A 53 14.07 31.43 10.21
CA LYS A 53 13.27 32.43 10.94
C LYS A 53 11.77 32.23 10.74
N ASN A 54 11.36 31.31 9.86
CA ASN A 54 9.95 31.07 9.56
C ASN A 54 9.29 30.21 10.65
N LYS A 55 8.82 30.83 11.73
CA LYS A 55 8.16 30.18 12.87
C LYS A 55 6.98 29.27 12.49
N ASN A 56 6.34 29.46 11.34
CA ASN A 56 5.25 28.60 10.87
C ASN A 56 5.73 27.23 10.40
N LYS A 57 7.03 27.09 10.08
CA LYS A 57 7.67 25.79 9.81
C LYS A 57 8.10 25.06 11.09
N TRP A 58 7.97 25.68 12.27
CA TRP A 58 8.41 25.16 13.57
C TRP A 58 7.22 24.96 14.49
N LEU A 59 6.77 23.72 14.65
CA LEU A 59 5.77 23.40 15.66
C LEU A 59 6.35 23.53 17.08
N SER A 60 5.55 24.05 18.02
CA SER A 60 5.90 24.07 19.45
C SER A 60 5.60 22.75 20.13
N GLY A 61 6.55 22.26 20.92
CA GLY A 61 6.34 21.18 21.88
C GLY A 61 6.25 19.78 21.26
N TRP A 62 6.03 18.82 22.14
CA TRP A 62 5.99 17.41 21.83
C TRP A 62 4.54 16.94 21.57
N VAL A 63 4.30 16.14 20.53
CA VAL A 63 2.99 15.55 20.20
C VAL A 63 3.13 14.03 20.16
N LYS A 64 2.17 13.32 20.74
CA LYS A 64 2.07 11.86 20.66
C LYS A 64 1.68 11.48 19.23
N LEU A 65 2.45 10.62 18.56
CA LEU A 65 1.98 9.97 17.33
C LEU A 65 0.81 9.07 17.71
N ASN A 66 -0.42 9.55 17.52
CA ASN A 66 -1.56 8.64 17.55
C ASN A 66 -1.40 7.68 16.36
N ASP A 67 -1.44 6.38 16.63
CA ASP A 67 -1.50 5.38 15.58
C ASP A 67 -2.70 5.68 14.68
N MET A 68 -2.44 5.93 13.40
CA MET A 68 -3.51 6.14 12.44
C MET A 68 -4.30 4.85 12.30
N ASN A 69 -5.61 4.89 12.53
CA ASN A 69 -6.49 3.77 12.15
C ASN A 69 -6.66 3.78 10.63
N LEU A 70 -6.38 2.66 9.98
CA LEU A 70 -6.58 2.48 8.54
C LEU A 70 -7.37 1.19 8.29
N VAL A 71 -8.51 1.31 7.63
CA VAL A 71 -9.35 0.15 7.29
C VAL A 71 -8.95 -0.43 5.94
N ILE A 72 -8.80 -1.75 5.84
CA ILE A 72 -8.70 -2.46 4.57
C ILE A 72 -10.12 -2.80 4.09
N ALA A 73 -10.53 -2.18 3.00
CA ALA A 73 -11.84 -2.29 2.36
C ALA A 73 -11.94 -3.55 1.46
N THR A 74 -11.72 -4.74 2.04
CA THR A 74 -11.92 -6.02 1.34
C THR A 74 -12.32 -7.12 2.30
N HIS A 75 -13.27 -7.97 1.89
CA HIS A 75 -13.61 -9.23 2.57
C HIS A 75 -12.73 -10.40 2.13
N ASN A 76 -11.94 -10.22 1.06
CA ASN A 76 -11.03 -11.26 0.59
C ASN A 76 -9.83 -11.38 1.54
N LYS A 77 -9.83 -12.44 2.33
CA LYS A 77 -8.79 -12.71 3.34
C LYS A 77 -7.39 -12.82 2.73
N ASP A 78 -7.25 -13.31 1.51
CA ASP A 78 -5.95 -13.45 0.86
C ASP A 78 -5.40 -12.11 0.35
N LYS A 79 -6.26 -11.26 -0.23
CA LYS A 79 -5.92 -9.86 -0.51
C LYS A 79 -5.50 -9.12 0.76
N CYS A 80 -6.27 -9.31 1.85
CA CYS A 80 -5.97 -8.70 3.14
C CYS A 80 -4.59 -9.14 3.67
N LYS A 81 -4.24 -10.42 3.58
CA LYS A 81 -2.90 -10.91 3.99
C LYS A 81 -1.78 -10.24 3.21
N GLU A 82 -1.91 -10.08 1.90
CA GLU A 82 -0.90 -9.40 1.07
C GLU A 82 -0.74 -7.92 1.45
N ILE A 83 -1.86 -7.21 1.64
CA ILE A 83 -1.85 -5.80 2.06
C ILE A 83 -1.23 -5.63 3.45
N LEU A 84 -1.64 -6.45 4.41
CA LEU A 84 -1.11 -6.47 5.77
C LEU A 84 0.41 -6.72 5.79
N PHE A 85 0.89 -7.63 4.94
CA PHE A 85 2.30 -7.99 4.88
C PHE A 85 3.20 -6.79 4.53
N GLU A 86 2.77 -5.92 3.62
CA GLU A 86 3.50 -4.71 3.23
C GLU A 86 3.29 -3.57 4.25
N LEU A 87 2.08 -3.44 4.81
CA LEU A 87 1.77 -2.36 5.75
C LEU A 87 2.33 -2.58 7.17
N LYS A 88 2.73 -3.80 7.53
CA LYS A 88 3.29 -4.11 8.86
C LYS A 88 4.52 -3.27 9.21
N PHE A 89 5.21 -2.70 8.23
CA PHE A 89 6.38 -1.83 8.42
C PHE A 89 6.05 -0.34 8.67
N PHE A 90 4.77 0.02 8.81
CA PHE A 90 4.32 1.40 9.05
C PHE A 90 3.57 1.51 10.37
N LYS A 91 3.66 2.68 11.04
CA LYS A 91 2.97 2.97 12.31
C LYS A 91 1.49 3.27 12.05
N VAL A 92 0.75 2.23 11.68
CA VAL A 92 -0.66 2.28 11.33
C VAL A 92 -1.36 1.14 12.06
N ASN A 93 -2.45 1.45 12.74
CA ASN A 93 -3.34 0.46 13.32
C ASN A 93 -4.30 -0.05 12.24
N ILE A 94 -4.00 -1.22 11.69
CA ILE A 94 -4.80 -1.78 10.60
C ILE A 94 -6.08 -2.41 11.14
N LYS A 95 -7.19 -2.07 10.51
CA LYS A 95 -8.53 -2.62 10.75
C LYS A 95 -8.99 -3.38 9.52
N THR A 96 -9.63 -4.53 9.71
CA THR A 96 -10.25 -5.31 8.64
C THR A 96 -11.77 -5.15 8.68
N LEU A 97 -12.47 -5.48 7.60
CA LEU A 97 -13.93 -5.42 7.57
C LEU A 97 -14.60 -6.40 8.55
N ASP A 98 -13.89 -7.43 9.03
CA ASP A 98 -14.37 -8.31 10.10
C ASP A 98 -14.74 -7.53 11.39
N GLN A 99 -14.12 -6.35 11.61
CA GLN A 99 -14.42 -5.47 12.75
C GLN A 99 -15.63 -4.56 12.51
N PHE A 100 -16.19 -4.58 11.31
CA PHE A 100 -17.33 -3.75 10.87
C PHE A 100 -18.39 -4.61 10.18
N PRO A 101 -19.00 -5.59 10.89
CA PRO A 101 -19.93 -6.55 10.28
C PRO A 101 -21.16 -5.89 9.64
N SER A 102 -21.53 -4.67 10.06
CA SER A 102 -22.63 -3.89 9.49
C SER A 102 -22.41 -3.47 8.03
N ILE A 103 -21.17 -3.45 7.54
CA ILE A 103 -20.86 -3.03 6.17
C ILE A 103 -21.42 -4.01 5.13
N GLY A 104 -21.54 -5.29 5.50
CA GLY A 104 -22.04 -6.33 4.59
C GLY A 104 -21.18 -6.45 3.31
N GLU A 105 -21.76 -7.04 2.26
CA GLU A 105 -21.13 -7.08 0.93
C GLU A 105 -21.19 -5.71 0.26
N ILE A 106 -20.08 -5.31 -0.37
CA ILE A 106 -20.01 -4.05 -1.12
C ILE A 106 -20.26 -4.36 -2.59
N GLU A 107 -21.30 -3.76 -3.17
CA GLU A 107 -21.65 -3.96 -4.57
C GLU A 107 -20.62 -3.29 -5.50
N GLU A 108 -19.90 -4.11 -6.29
CA GLU A 108 -18.89 -3.66 -7.25
C GLU A 108 -19.51 -3.57 -8.66
N ASN A 109 -20.21 -2.46 -8.94
CA ASN A 109 -20.89 -2.19 -10.21
C ASN A 109 -20.10 -1.31 -11.19
N GLY A 110 -18.82 -1.04 -10.90
CA GLY A 110 -17.94 -0.31 -11.79
C GLY A 110 -17.58 -1.10 -13.05
N LEU A 111 -17.32 -0.39 -14.14
CA LEU A 111 -16.89 -0.97 -15.42
C LEU A 111 -15.37 -1.15 -15.48
N THR A 112 -14.64 -0.53 -14.56
CA THR A 112 -13.18 -0.56 -14.47
C THR A 112 -12.69 -0.94 -13.07
N LEU A 113 -11.46 -1.49 -13.00
CA LEU A 113 -10.79 -1.78 -11.72
C LEU A 113 -10.68 -0.54 -10.82
N LYS A 114 -10.47 0.64 -11.42
CA LYS A 114 -10.36 1.89 -10.67
C LYS A 114 -11.69 2.28 -10.03
N GLU A 115 -12.79 2.16 -10.76
CA GLU A 115 -14.13 2.45 -10.25
C GLU A 115 -14.47 1.51 -9.09
N ASN A 116 -14.25 0.20 -9.24
CA ASN A 116 -14.49 -0.77 -8.18
C ASN A 116 -13.64 -0.50 -6.93
N ALA A 117 -12.34 -0.22 -7.10
CA ALA A 117 -11.48 0.13 -5.98
C ALA A 117 -11.97 1.38 -5.24
N LEU A 118 -12.45 2.41 -5.97
CA LEU A 118 -13.00 3.63 -5.40
C LEU A 118 -14.36 3.40 -4.71
N ILE A 119 -15.25 2.60 -5.29
CA ILE A 119 -16.54 2.23 -4.69
C ILE A 119 -16.30 1.61 -3.30
N LYS A 120 -15.36 0.65 -3.20
CA LYS A 120 -15.01 0.00 -1.93
C LYS A 120 -14.57 0.98 -0.85
N VAL A 121 -13.60 1.85 -1.14
CA VAL A 121 -13.11 2.80 -0.13
C VAL A 121 -14.16 3.88 0.20
N ARG A 122 -14.98 4.30 -0.76
CA ARG A 122 -16.05 5.27 -0.51
C ARG A 122 -17.13 4.72 0.41
N GLU A 123 -17.57 3.49 0.17
CA GLU A 123 -18.59 2.86 1.02
C GLU A 123 -18.06 2.60 2.43
N VAL A 124 -16.85 2.06 2.56
CA VAL A 124 -16.23 1.85 3.88
C VAL A 124 -16.00 3.17 4.62
N TYR A 125 -15.53 4.21 3.93
CA TYR A 125 -15.36 5.53 4.55
C TYR A 125 -16.69 6.13 4.98
N LYS A 126 -17.74 6.03 4.16
CA LYS A 126 -19.09 6.52 4.47
C LYS A 126 -19.66 5.89 5.74
N GLN A 127 -19.43 4.60 5.95
CA GLN A 127 -19.96 3.88 7.11
C GLN A 127 -19.11 4.03 8.37
N THR A 128 -17.79 4.19 8.25
CA THR A 128 -16.86 4.18 9.39
C THR A 128 -16.33 5.55 9.78
N GLY A 129 -16.30 6.51 8.85
CA GLY A 129 -15.58 7.77 8.99
C GLY A 129 -14.05 7.63 9.08
N LEU A 130 -13.52 6.41 8.96
CA LEU A 130 -12.10 6.11 9.12
C LEU A 130 -11.39 6.09 7.76
N PRO A 131 -10.13 6.58 7.70
CA PRO A 131 -9.30 6.41 6.52
C PRO A 131 -9.24 4.94 6.09
N CYS A 132 -9.28 4.68 4.80
CA CYS A 132 -9.30 3.31 4.28
C CYS A 132 -8.55 3.16 2.97
N ILE A 133 -8.09 1.94 2.72
CA ILE A 133 -7.54 1.50 1.44
C ILE A 133 -8.32 0.31 0.93
N GLY A 134 -8.47 0.19 -0.38
CA GLY A 134 -9.12 -0.93 -1.03
C GLY A 134 -8.48 -1.18 -2.37
N ASP A 135 -8.56 -2.41 -2.86
CA ASP A 135 -7.98 -2.78 -4.15
C ASP A 135 -8.97 -3.52 -5.02
N ASP A 136 -8.86 -3.33 -6.33
CA ASP A 136 -9.46 -4.23 -7.31
C ASP A 136 -8.41 -4.78 -8.28
N THR A 137 -8.61 -6.02 -8.70
CA THR A 137 -7.60 -6.80 -9.43
C THR A 137 -8.22 -7.53 -10.59
N GLY A 138 -7.60 -7.36 -11.76
CA GLY A 138 -7.93 -8.08 -12.98
C GLY A 138 -6.75 -8.89 -13.51
N LEU A 139 -7.07 -10.03 -14.12
CA LEU A 139 -6.21 -10.78 -15.03
C LEU A 139 -6.70 -10.50 -16.45
N GLU A 140 -5.83 -10.02 -17.31
CA GLU A 140 -6.13 -9.72 -18.72
C GLU A 140 -5.29 -10.67 -19.58
N VAL A 141 -5.93 -11.43 -20.46
CA VAL A 141 -5.25 -12.39 -21.35
C VAL A 141 -5.43 -11.95 -22.80
N ASP A 142 -4.33 -11.79 -23.52
CA ASP A 142 -4.32 -11.24 -24.89
C ASP A 142 -5.17 -12.10 -25.83
N ALA A 143 -5.00 -13.42 -25.81
CA ALA A 143 -5.76 -14.37 -26.63
C ALA A 143 -7.28 -14.39 -26.33
N LEU A 144 -7.70 -13.81 -25.20
CA LEU A 144 -9.10 -13.70 -24.80
C LEU A 144 -9.60 -12.25 -24.89
N ASN A 145 -8.94 -11.40 -25.69
CA ASN A 145 -9.26 -9.98 -25.85
C ASN A 145 -9.32 -9.23 -24.51
N GLY A 146 -8.42 -9.57 -23.59
CA GLY A 146 -8.34 -8.96 -22.26
C GLY A 146 -9.26 -9.59 -21.21
N ALA A 147 -10.06 -10.59 -21.54
CA ALA A 147 -10.83 -11.34 -20.54
C ALA A 147 -9.88 -12.16 -19.62
N PRO A 148 -10.26 -12.40 -18.35
CA PRO A 148 -11.49 -11.95 -17.68
C PRO A 148 -11.56 -10.46 -17.30
N GLY A 149 -10.43 -9.75 -17.21
CA GLY A 149 -10.38 -8.34 -16.82
C GLY A 149 -11.04 -8.09 -15.47
N VAL A 150 -11.97 -7.13 -15.41
CA VAL A 150 -12.74 -6.78 -14.20
C VAL A 150 -13.58 -7.96 -13.65
N PHE A 151 -13.89 -8.95 -14.48
CA PHE A 151 -14.68 -10.13 -14.08
C PHE A 151 -13.83 -11.26 -13.48
N SER A 152 -12.55 -11.02 -13.17
CA SER A 152 -11.59 -12.05 -12.75
C SER A 152 -12.05 -12.92 -11.59
N ALA A 153 -12.74 -12.35 -10.59
CA ALA A 153 -13.24 -13.09 -9.44
C ALA A 153 -14.43 -14.01 -9.76
N ARG A 154 -15.17 -13.71 -10.84
CA ARG A 154 -16.43 -14.36 -11.24
C ARG A 154 -16.38 -14.85 -12.69
N TYR A 155 -15.20 -15.23 -13.18
CA TYR A 155 -15.00 -15.60 -14.57
C TYR A 155 -15.79 -16.84 -14.97
N ALA A 156 -15.87 -17.81 -14.06
CA ALA A 156 -16.69 -19.01 -14.19
C ALA A 156 -18.15 -18.81 -13.72
N GLY A 157 -18.59 -17.56 -13.56
CA GLY A 157 -19.94 -17.20 -13.12
C GLY A 157 -20.01 -16.75 -11.66
N ASN A 158 -21.23 -16.49 -11.19
CA ASN A 158 -21.46 -16.07 -9.81
C ASN A 158 -21.17 -17.23 -8.83
N ASN A 159 -20.62 -16.92 -7.66
CA ASN A 159 -20.29 -17.88 -6.60
C ASN A 159 -19.30 -18.99 -6.99
N CYS A 160 -18.52 -18.79 -8.06
CA CYS A 160 -17.51 -19.75 -8.47
C CYS A 160 -16.32 -19.78 -7.50
N THR A 161 -15.67 -20.93 -7.37
CA THR A 161 -14.41 -21.07 -6.63
C THR A 161 -13.22 -20.57 -7.45
N TYR A 162 -12.05 -20.42 -6.81
CA TYR A 162 -10.81 -20.18 -7.54
C TYR A 162 -10.48 -21.30 -8.53
N LEU A 163 -10.81 -22.55 -8.19
CA LEU A 163 -10.57 -23.69 -9.06
C LEU A 163 -11.48 -23.67 -10.30
N ASP A 164 -12.74 -23.25 -10.16
CA ASP A 164 -13.66 -23.10 -11.29
C ASP A 164 -13.14 -22.06 -12.29
N ASN A 165 -12.68 -20.92 -11.78
CA ASN A 165 -12.05 -19.86 -12.57
C ASN A 165 -10.80 -20.36 -13.32
N VAL A 166 -9.94 -21.11 -12.64
CA VAL A 166 -8.73 -21.73 -13.21
C VAL A 166 -9.10 -22.75 -14.30
N ASN A 167 -10.07 -23.62 -14.04
CA ASN A 167 -10.53 -24.65 -14.99
C ASN A 167 -11.13 -24.01 -16.24
N LYS A 168 -11.95 -22.97 -16.07
CA LYS A 168 -12.50 -22.22 -17.20
C LYS A 168 -11.38 -21.58 -18.03
N MET A 169 -10.40 -20.94 -17.39
CA MET A 169 -9.23 -20.36 -18.08
C MET A 169 -8.46 -21.41 -18.89
N LEU A 170 -8.23 -22.59 -18.33
CA LEU A 170 -7.56 -23.69 -19.02
C LEU A 170 -8.37 -24.20 -20.21
N SER A 171 -9.69 -24.32 -20.05
CA SER A 171 -10.64 -24.72 -21.10
C SER A 171 -10.63 -23.73 -22.27
N ASP A 172 -10.78 -22.44 -21.99
CA ASP A 172 -10.85 -21.40 -23.01
C ASP A 172 -9.54 -21.25 -23.80
N LEU A 173 -8.41 -21.56 -23.15
CA LEU A 173 -7.07 -21.50 -23.75
C LEU A 173 -6.53 -22.86 -24.22
N LYS A 174 -7.36 -23.91 -24.28
CA LYS A 174 -6.91 -25.29 -24.56
C LYS A 174 -6.14 -25.42 -25.88
N ASN A 175 -6.61 -24.75 -26.92
CA ASN A 175 -6.04 -24.81 -28.27
C ASN A 175 -5.08 -23.66 -28.59
N ILE A 176 -4.82 -22.77 -27.63
CA ILE A 176 -3.93 -21.63 -27.82
C ILE A 176 -2.49 -22.05 -27.47
N PRO A 177 -1.52 -21.86 -28.39
CA PRO A 177 -0.14 -22.23 -28.13
C PRO A 177 0.49 -21.30 -27.09
N HIS A 178 1.56 -21.74 -26.43
CA HIS A 178 2.11 -21.05 -25.25
C HIS A 178 2.55 -19.61 -25.54
N GLN A 179 3.15 -19.36 -26.70
CA GLN A 179 3.64 -18.04 -27.11
C GLN A 179 2.53 -16.98 -27.22
N ASP A 180 1.29 -17.41 -27.44
CA ASP A 180 0.12 -16.54 -27.62
C ASP A 180 -0.70 -16.39 -26.32
N ARG A 181 -0.30 -17.06 -25.24
CA ARG A 181 -0.94 -17.01 -23.92
C ARG A 181 -0.41 -15.87 -23.04
N LYS A 182 -0.01 -14.76 -23.65
CA LYS A 182 0.43 -13.56 -22.93
C LYS A 182 -0.71 -13.04 -22.06
N ALA A 183 -0.36 -12.64 -20.85
CA ALA A 183 -1.31 -12.10 -19.90
C ALA A 183 -0.65 -11.05 -19.01
N GLN A 184 -1.49 -10.22 -18.38
CA GLN A 184 -1.05 -9.35 -17.32
C GLN A 184 -2.02 -9.36 -16.15
N PHE A 185 -1.46 -9.33 -14.96
CA PHE A 185 -2.23 -8.95 -13.79
C PHE A 185 -2.11 -7.45 -13.58
N ARG A 186 -3.24 -6.83 -13.22
CA ARG A 186 -3.34 -5.42 -12.89
C ARG A 186 -4.10 -5.25 -11.58
N THR A 187 -3.53 -4.51 -10.63
CA THR A 187 -4.22 -4.07 -9.42
C THR A 187 -4.31 -2.56 -9.41
N VAL A 188 -5.49 -2.02 -9.14
CA VAL A 188 -5.67 -0.62 -8.73
C VAL A 188 -5.92 -0.58 -7.24
N ILE A 189 -5.17 0.23 -6.51
CA ILE A 189 -5.41 0.53 -5.10
C ILE A 189 -5.97 1.94 -5.01
N ALA A 190 -7.05 2.07 -4.25
CA ALA A 190 -7.63 3.34 -3.86
C ALA A 190 -7.37 3.57 -2.36
N TYR A 191 -7.26 4.85 -2.00
CA TYR A 191 -7.24 5.34 -0.63
C TYR A 191 -8.27 6.44 -0.49
N LYS A 192 -8.90 6.54 0.68
CA LYS A 192 -9.80 7.63 1.02
C LYS A 192 -9.67 8.04 2.49
N ASP A 193 -9.68 9.35 2.72
CA ASP A 193 -9.97 9.96 4.02
C ASP A 193 -10.95 11.14 3.88
N SER A 194 -11.01 12.00 4.90
CA SER A 194 -11.88 13.18 4.92
C SER A 194 -11.49 14.26 3.91
N ASN A 195 -10.23 14.28 3.48
CA ASN A 195 -9.67 15.39 2.72
C ASN A 195 -9.38 15.02 1.27
N MET A 196 -9.13 13.73 1.00
CA MET A 196 -8.67 13.30 -0.32
C MET A 196 -9.02 11.86 -0.67
N GLU A 197 -8.89 11.60 -1.98
CA GLU A 197 -8.86 10.27 -2.56
C GLU A 197 -7.58 10.12 -3.39
N LEU A 198 -6.91 8.98 -3.27
CA LEU A 198 -5.72 8.66 -4.06
C LEU A 198 -5.93 7.34 -4.77
N THR A 199 -5.37 7.21 -5.97
CA THR A 199 -5.34 5.94 -6.69
C THR A 199 -3.96 5.70 -7.29
N CYS A 200 -3.49 4.46 -7.27
CA CYS A 200 -2.33 4.04 -8.04
C CYS A 200 -2.54 2.61 -8.55
N GLU A 201 -1.73 2.21 -9.52
CA GLU A 201 -1.81 0.87 -10.09
C GLU A 201 -0.46 0.16 -10.10
N GLY A 202 -0.52 -1.16 -10.17
CA GLY A 202 0.61 -2.03 -10.38
C GLY A 202 0.26 -3.10 -11.40
N ILE A 203 1.19 -3.34 -12.33
CA ILE A 203 1.01 -4.27 -13.44
C ILE A 203 2.18 -5.24 -13.46
N VAL A 204 1.88 -6.52 -13.70
CA VAL A 204 2.90 -7.55 -13.98
C VAL A 204 2.49 -8.29 -15.22
N LYS A 205 3.43 -8.43 -16.16
CA LYS A 205 3.27 -9.20 -17.39
C LYS A 205 3.80 -10.62 -17.21
N GLY A 206 3.15 -11.57 -17.84
CA GLY A 206 3.46 -12.99 -17.76
C GLY A 206 2.76 -13.79 -18.84
N TYR A 207 2.64 -15.09 -18.60
CA TYR A 207 1.97 -16.04 -19.49
C TYR A 207 1.04 -16.95 -18.68
N ILE A 208 -0.03 -17.42 -19.30
CA ILE A 208 -0.89 -18.46 -18.71
C ILE A 208 -0.32 -19.83 -19.06
N MET A 209 0.00 -20.63 -18.04
CA MET A 209 0.49 -21.99 -18.17
C MET A 209 -0.60 -22.95 -18.65
N LYS A 210 -0.20 -24.01 -19.37
CA LYS A 210 -1.11 -25.07 -19.82
C LYS A 210 -1.59 -25.98 -18.70
N GLU A 211 -0.87 -25.96 -17.58
CA GLU A 211 -1.09 -26.81 -16.41
C GLU A 211 -0.81 -25.99 -15.15
N ILE A 212 -1.48 -26.37 -14.06
CA ILE A 212 -1.28 -25.80 -12.72
C ILE A 212 0.13 -26.14 -12.24
N LYS A 213 0.85 -25.14 -11.71
CA LYS A 213 2.12 -25.35 -11.00
C LYS A 213 2.13 -24.59 -9.68
N GLY A 214 2.70 -25.20 -8.65
CA GLY A 214 2.74 -24.63 -7.30
C GLY A 214 1.45 -24.83 -6.51
N LEU A 215 1.53 -24.61 -5.20
CA LEU A 215 0.42 -24.80 -4.24
C LEU A 215 0.14 -23.54 -3.40
N GLY A 216 0.98 -22.50 -3.53
CA GLY A 216 0.83 -21.24 -2.80
C GLY A 216 -0.14 -20.27 -3.48
N GLY A 217 -0.39 -19.15 -2.80
CA GLY A 217 -1.19 -18.06 -3.37
C GLY A 217 -2.68 -18.39 -3.48
N PHE A 218 -3.36 -17.74 -4.42
CA PHE A 218 -4.80 -17.87 -4.64
C PHE A 218 -5.20 -17.45 -6.06
N GLY A 219 -6.47 -17.69 -6.43
CA GLY A 219 -6.99 -17.33 -7.76
C GLY A 219 -6.19 -18.00 -8.89
N TYR A 220 -5.71 -17.21 -9.85
CA TYR A 220 -4.96 -17.69 -11.02
C TYR A 220 -3.44 -17.80 -10.78
N ASP A 221 -2.96 -17.61 -9.55
CA ASP A 221 -1.53 -17.71 -9.22
C ASP A 221 -0.86 -19.00 -9.74
N PRO A 222 -1.52 -20.19 -9.71
CA PRO A 222 -0.92 -21.42 -10.22
C PRO A 222 -0.80 -21.51 -11.74
N LEU A 223 -1.47 -20.61 -12.48
CA LEU A 223 -1.36 -20.52 -13.92
C LEU A 223 -0.47 -19.37 -14.38
N PHE A 224 -0.31 -18.31 -13.58
CA PHE A 224 0.35 -17.09 -14.01
C PHE A 224 1.87 -17.18 -13.87
N TYR A 225 2.55 -17.39 -14.99
CA TYR A 225 4.00 -17.55 -15.08
C TYR A 225 4.72 -16.24 -15.34
N VAL A 226 5.72 -15.92 -14.51
CA VAL A 226 6.55 -14.73 -14.67
C VAL A 226 7.91 -15.11 -15.25
N THR A 227 8.13 -14.78 -16.52
CA THR A 227 9.33 -15.18 -17.29
C THR A 227 10.64 -14.83 -16.59
N LYS A 228 10.74 -13.61 -16.02
CA LYS A 228 11.95 -13.14 -15.32
C LYS A 228 12.35 -14.03 -14.13
N TYR A 229 11.37 -14.68 -13.48
CA TYR A 229 11.58 -15.48 -12.28
C TYR A 229 11.48 -16.99 -12.55
N LYS A 230 11.12 -17.37 -13.78
CA LYS A 230 10.92 -18.75 -14.21
C LYS A 230 9.99 -19.57 -13.28
N LYS A 231 9.01 -18.90 -12.68
CA LYS A 231 8.06 -19.46 -11.70
C LYS A 231 6.67 -18.90 -11.96
N THR A 232 5.66 -19.70 -11.66
CA THR A 232 4.30 -19.22 -11.41
C THR A 232 4.24 -18.47 -10.07
N PHE A 233 3.21 -17.66 -9.85
CA PHE A 233 3.03 -17.01 -8.55
C PHE A 233 2.79 -18.03 -7.42
N ALA A 234 2.16 -19.17 -7.70
CA ALA A 234 1.94 -20.20 -6.69
C ALA A 234 3.21 -20.98 -6.29
N GLU A 235 4.29 -20.88 -7.08
CA GLU A 235 5.62 -21.40 -6.74
C GLU A 235 6.47 -20.39 -5.93
N MET A 236 5.97 -19.17 -5.73
CA MET A 236 6.63 -18.13 -4.95
C MET A 236 6.09 -18.12 -3.52
N ASN A 237 6.98 -17.90 -2.55
CA ASN A 237 6.51 -17.57 -1.20
C ASN A 237 5.95 -16.13 -1.16
N MET A 238 5.24 -15.80 -0.07
CA MET A 238 4.60 -14.48 0.11
C MET A 238 5.57 -13.30 -0.08
N TYR A 239 6.80 -13.42 0.42
CA TYR A 239 7.81 -12.36 0.32
C TYR A 239 8.29 -12.18 -1.12
N GLU A 240 8.62 -13.27 -1.82
CA GLU A 240 9.01 -13.25 -3.24
C GLU A 240 7.89 -12.66 -4.10
N LYS A 241 6.65 -13.14 -3.91
CA LYS A 241 5.49 -12.66 -4.65
C LYS A 241 5.26 -11.18 -4.43
N ASN A 242 5.15 -10.72 -3.18
CA ASN A 242 4.89 -9.30 -2.88
C ASN A 242 6.02 -8.36 -3.35
N LYS A 243 7.24 -8.88 -3.52
CA LYS A 243 8.33 -8.08 -4.09
C LYS A 243 8.02 -7.63 -5.52
N ILE A 244 7.31 -8.45 -6.29
CA ILE A 244 7.19 -8.29 -7.74
C ILE A 244 5.76 -8.25 -8.26
N SER A 245 4.78 -8.67 -7.46
CA SER A 245 3.39 -8.83 -7.91
C SER A 245 2.75 -7.49 -8.22
N HIS A 246 1.73 -7.54 -9.06
CA HIS A 246 0.88 -6.40 -9.42
C HIS A 246 0.35 -5.69 -8.17
N ARG A 247 -0.16 -6.43 -7.17
CA ARG A 247 -0.59 -5.89 -5.88
C ARG A 247 0.58 -5.35 -5.06
N GLY A 248 1.69 -6.06 -4.96
CA GLY A 248 2.87 -5.59 -4.22
C GLY A 248 3.46 -4.29 -4.78
N ILE A 249 3.49 -4.15 -6.11
CA ILE A 249 3.88 -2.90 -6.80
C ILE A 249 2.88 -1.80 -6.46
N ALA A 250 1.57 -2.06 -6.59
CA ALA A 250 0.54 -1.07 -6.31
C ALA A 250 0.57 -0.61 -4.84
N ILE A 251 0.77 -1.53 -3.87
CA ILE A 251 0.87 -1.18 -2.44
C ILE A 251 2.08 -0.28 -2.20
N LYS A 252 3.24 -0.61 -2.77
CA LYS A 252 4.45 0.23 -2.63
C LYS A 252 4.24 1.62 -3.19
N SER A 253 3.60 1.74 -4.36
CA SER A 253 3.21 3.03 -4.93
C SER A 253 2.24 3.79 -4.01
N MET A 254 1.23 3.11 -3.44
CA MET A 254 0.30 3.75 -2.51
C MET A 254 1.03 4.22 -1.26
N VAL A 255 1.88 3.39 -0.66
CA VAL A 255 2.71 3.76 0.50
C VAL A 255 3.54 5.01 0.22
N GLN A 256 4.17 5.11 -0.95
CA GLN A 256 4.91 6.31 -1.33
C GLN A 256 4.02 7.56 -1.42
N LEU A 257 2.81 7.42 -1.97
CA LEU A 257 1.82 8.51 -2.00
C LEU A 257 1.37 8.91 -0.59
N LEU A 258 1.11 7.94 0.29
CA LEU A 258 0.73 8.20 1.67
C LEU A 258 1.85 8.88 2.46
N ILE A 259 3.11 8.53 2.22
CA ILE A 259 4.26 9.22 2.84
C ILE A 259 4.38 10.64 2.30
N LYS A 260 4.30 10.81 0.96
CA LYS A 260 4.42 12.12 0.29
C LYS A 260 3.36 13.11 0.75
N ASN A 261 2.14 12.63 1.00
CA ASN A 261 1.02 13.44 1.51
C ASN A 261 1.00 13.53 3.04
N GLU A 262 2.08 13.15 3.72
CA GLU A 262 2.18 13.16 5.18
C GLU A 262 1.08 12.36 5.90
N ILE A 263 0.51 11.32 5.30
CA ILE A 263 -0.53 10.48 5.91
C ILE A 263 0.07 9.43 6.86
N ILE A 264 1.07 8.67 6.39
CA ILE A 264 1.74 7.63 7.20
C ILE A 264 3.23 7.96 7.46
N LEU A 265 3.85 7.24 8.41
CA LEU A 265 5.28 7.28 8.71
C LEU A 265 5.87 5.86 8.73
N ASN A 266 7.11 5.72 8.28
CA ASN A 266 7.85 4.46 8.27
C ASN A 266 8.26 4.06 9.70
N LYS A 267 8.02 2.80 10.13
CA LYS A 267 8.41 2.30 11.48
C LYS A 267 9.92 2.36 11.71
N ASN A 268 10.73 2.28 10.65
CA ASN A 268 12.18 2.37 10.77
C ASN A 268 12.68 3.79 11.07
N ILE A 269 11.79 4.78 11.03
CA ILE A 269 12.04 6.08 11.64
C ILE A 269 11.76 5.90 13.13
N LYS A 270 12.80 5.53 13.88
CA LYS A 270 12.75 5.45 15.34
C LYS A 270 12.34 6.82 15.88
N THR A 271 11.16 6.91 16.47
CA THR A 271 10.83 8.00 17.39
C THR A 271 11.30 7.58 18.77
N ARG A 272 12.08 8.43 19.42
CA ARG A 272 12.87 8.15 20.63
C ARG A 272 12.13 7.55 21.84
N GLY A 273 10.80 7.55 21.85
CA GLY A 273 9.99 6.93 22.91
C GLY A 273 9.90 5.40 22.88
N GLU A 274 10.39 4.74 21.82
CA GLU A 274 10.39 3.27 21.68
C GLU A 274 11.78 2.64 21.89
N LEU A 275 12.76 3.45 22.31
CA LEU A 275 14.07 2.99 22.78
C LEU A 275 14.12 3.16 24.30
N ALA A 276 13.32 2.38 25.01
CA ALA A 276 13.45 2.15 26.45
C ALA A 276 13.51 0.63 26.68
#